data_AF-A0A955LY19-F1
#
_entry.id   AF-A0A955LY19-F1
#
_cell.length_a   1.000
_cell.length_b   1.000
_cell.length_c   1.000
_cell.angle_alpha   90.00
_cell.angle_beta   90.00
_cell.angle_gamma   90.00
#
_symmetry.space_group_name_H-M   'P 1'
#
loop_
_entity.id
_entity.type
_entity.pdbx_description
1 polymer ?
#
loop_
_entity_poly.entity_id
_entity_poly.type
_entity_poly.pdbx_seq_one_letter_code
_entity_poly.pdbx_strand_id
1 'polypeptide(L)' 'MRQRKFNPEESVADIIRPYAGKWVALSADKKVVLGVSKEMEVALKQAHKEGEKIPHLIKVPDSSVAAYIY' A
#
# COMPACT_ATOMS: atom_id res chain seq x y z
N MET A 1 6.52 -9.51 14.21
CA MET A 1 6.09 -9.13 12.84
C MET A 1 7.24 -9.40 11.88
N ARG A 2 7.04 -10.21 10.85
CA ARG A 2 8.10 -10.58 9.89
C ARG A 2 8.05 -9.55 8.75
N GLN A 3 8.91 -8.54 8.78
CA GLN A 3 9.00 -7.58 7.68
C GLN A 3 9.47 -8.31 6.41
N ARG A 4 8.75 -8.12 5.30
CA ARG A 4 9.06 -8.73 4.00
C ARG A 4 10.33 -8.06 3.46
N LYS A 5 11.36 -8.83 3.10
CA LYS A 5 12.59 -8.29 2.50
C LYS A 5 12.24 -7.70 1.12
N PHE A 6 12.53 -6.42 0.93
CA PHE A 6 12.34 -5.69 -0.32
C PHE A 6 13.13 -6.33 -1.47
N ASN A 7 12.48 -6.55 -2.61
CA ASN A 7 13.12 -6.96 -3.87
C ASN A 7 13.13 -5.76 -4.83
N PRO A 8 14.29 -5.28 -5.31
CA PRO A 8 14.39 -4.09 -6.18
C PRO A 8 13.64 -4.20 -7.53
N GLU A 9 13.19 -5.40 -7.92
CA GLU A 9 12.39 -5.62 -9.13
C GLU A 9 10.87 -5.68 -8.87
N GLU A 10 10.41 -5.64 -7.61
CA GLU A 10 8.96 -5.61 -7.32
C GLU A 10 8.37 -4.25 -7.69
N SER A 11 7.37 -4.26 -8.57
CA SER A 11 6.61 -3.06 -8.91
C SER A 11 5.69 -2.66 -7.74
N VAL A 12 5.26 -1.40 -7.72
CA VAL A 12 4.24 -0.94 -6.75
C VAL A 12 2.98 -1.81 -6.84
N ALA A 13 2.62 -2.30 -8.02
CA ALA A 13 1.49 -3.19 -8.22
C ALA A 13 1.67 -4.52 -7.45
N ASP A 14 2.86 -5.10 -7.46
CA ASP A 14 3.17 -6.35 -6.73
C ASP A 14 3.10 -6.15 -5.22
N ILE A 15 3.55 -5.00 -4.74
CA ILE A 15 3.50 -4.61 -3.33
C ILE A 15 2.04 -4.46 -2.88
N ILE A 16 1.18 -3.80 -3.67
CA ILE A 16 -0.19 -3.47 -3.25
C ILE A 16 -1.24 -4.56 -3.56
N ARG A 17 -0.94 -5.50 -4.47
CA ARG A 17 -1.85 -6.59 -4.89
C ARG A 17 -2.50 -7.36 -3.73
N PRO A 18 -1.80 -7.70 -2.63
CA PRO A 18 -2.41 -8.42 -1.50
C PRO A 18 -3.47 -7.60 -0.73
N TYR A 19 -3.60 -6.31 -0.99
CA TYR A 19 -4.47 -5.38 -0.27
C TYR A 19 -5.68 -4.94 -1.08
N ALA A 20 -6.15 -5.78 -2.01
CA ALA A 20 -7.37 -5.54 -2.79
C ALA A 20 -8.53 -5.04 -1.91
N GLY A 21 -9.24 -4.02 -2.40
CA GLY A 21 -10.36 -3.42 -1.68
C GLY A 21 -9.96 -2.48 -0.53
N LYS A 22 -8.68 -2.26 -0.25
CA LYS A 22 -8.22 -1.40 0.87
C LYS A 22 -7.50 -0.14 0.41
N TRP A 23 -7.40 0.83 1.30
CA TRP A 23 -6.44 1.92 1.24
C TRP A 23 -5.09 1.44 1.76
N VAL A 24 -4.04 1.77 1.02
CA VAL A 24 -2.65 1.44 1.34
C VAL A 24 -1.87 2.75 1.39
N ALA A 25 -1.18 2.98 2.50
CA ALA A 25 -0.23 4.05 2.69
C ALA A 25 1.18 3.48 2.54
N LEU A 26 1.90 3.96 1.53
CA LEU A 26 3.28 3.59 1.24
C LEU A 26 4.24 4.65 1.75
N SER A 27 5.47 4.25 2.04
CA SER A 27 6.61 5.14 2.24
C SER A 27 6.83 6.07 1.04
N ALA A 28 7.57 7.16 1.24
CA ALA A 28 7.89 8.13 0.19
C ALA A 28 8.62 7.51 -1.02
N ASP A 29 9.40 6.45 -0.81
CA ASP A 29 10.07 5.70 -1.88
C ASP A 29 9.18 4.63 -2.54
N LYS A 30 7.93 4.46 -2.07
CA LYS A 30 6.93 3.48 -2.53
C LYS A 30 7.34 2.02 -2.37
N LYS A 31 8.33 1.72 -1.52
CA LYS A 31 8.88 0.37 -1.34
C LYS A 31 8.28 -0.38 -0.15
N VAL A 32 7.70 0.35 0.81
CA VAL A 32 7.22 -0.22 2.06
C VAL A 32 5.79 0.20 2.31
N VAL A 33 4.95 -0.75 2.72
CA VAL A 33 3.60 -0.48 3.20
C VAL A 33 3.68 -0.12 4.67
N LEU A 34 3.26 1.10 5.00
CA LEU A 34 3.28 1.65 6.35
C LEU A 34 1.88 1.73 6.98
N GLY A 35 0.82 1.58 6.17
CA GLY A 35 -0.54 1.55 6.66
C GLY A 35 -1.50 0.87 5.69
N VAL A 36 -2.48 0.15 6.24
CA VAL A 36 -3.53 -0.54 5.49
C VAL A 36 -4.85 -0.47 6.26
N SER A 37 -5.91 -0.02 5.60
CA SER A 37 -7.26 -0.07 6.16
C SER A 37 -8.34 -0.01 5.07
N LYS A 38 -9.59 -0.36 5.41
CA LYS A 38 -10.74 -0.06 4.56
C LYS A 38 -11.05 1.44 4.51
N GLU A 39 -10.60 2.18 5.51
CA GLU A 39 -10.81 3.62 5.67
C GLU A 39 -9.51 4.39 5.39
N MET A 40 -9.61 5.44 4.58
CA MET A 40 -8.49 6.26 4.12
C MET A 40 -7.68 6.84 5.31
N GLU A 41 -8.37 7.47 6.25
CA GLU A 41 -7.78 8.16 7.39
C GLU A 41 -7.03 7.21 8.32
N VAL A 42 -7.54 5.98 8.47
CA VAL A 42 -6.90 4.97 9.32
C VAL A 42 -5.59 4.49 8.70
N ALA A 43 -5.55 4.27 7.37
CA ALA A 43 -4.32 3.92 6.67
C ALA A 43 -3.27 5.05 6.77
N LEU A 44 -3.71 6.30 6.63
CA LEU A 44 -2.84 7.47 6.78
C LEU A 44 -2.29 7.59 8.21
N LYS A 45 -3.16 7.45 9.21
CA LYS A 45 -2.77 7.50 10.63
C LYS A 45 -1.77 6.40 11.00
N GLN A 46 -1.89 5.21 10.41
CA GLN A 46 -0.90 4.15 10.59
C GLN A 46 0.47 4.55 10.02
N ALA A 47 0.52 5.08 8.80
CA ALA A 47 1.78 5.52 8.21
C ALA A 47 2.45 6.66 9.00
N HIS A 48 1.67 7.61 9.52
CA HIS A 48 2.21 8.66 10.39
C HIS A 48 2.78 8.11 11.71
N LYS A 49 2.18 7.05 12.27
CA LYS A 49 2.72 6.38 13.47
C LYS A 49 4.06 5.71 13.20
N GLU A 50 4.29 5.25 11.98
CA GLU A 50 5.58 4.69 11.53
C GLU A 50 6.62 5.77 11.20
N GLY A 51 6.28 7.06 11.38
CA GLY A 51 7.20 8.18 11.20
C GLY A 51 7.24 8.77 9.79
N GLU A 52 6.43 8.28 8.87
CA GLU A 52 6.33 8.84 7.52
C GLU A 52 5.44 10.09 7.52
N LYS A 53 5.97 11.21 7.05
CA LYS A 53 5.28 12.51 7.09
C LYS A 53 4.37 12.73 5.90
N ILE A 54 4.75 12.19 4.74
CA ILE A 54 4.03 12.38 3.47
C ILE A 54 3.95 11.02 2.75
N PRO A 55 3.14 10.08 3.25
CA PRO A 55 3.01 8.77 2.63
C PRO A 55 2.25 8.87 1.30
N HIS A 56 2.58 7.97 0.36
CA HIS A 56 1.79 7.79 -0.85
C HIS A 56 0.55 6.96 -0.56
N LEU A 57 -0.62 7.56 -0.73
CA LEU A 57 -1.88 6.90 -0.47
C LEU A 57 -2.51 6.36 -1.76
N ILE A 58 -2.84 5.07 -1.78
CA ILE A 58 -3.41 4.38 -2.93
C ILE A 58 -4.66 3.61 -2.50
N LYS A 59 -5.77 3.81 -3.20
CA LYS A 59 -6.93 2.91 -3.10
C LYS A 59 -6.72 1.74 -4.03
N VAL A 60 -6.54 0.55 -3.47
CA VAL A 60 -6.49 -0.67 -4.28
C VAL A 60 -7.93 -1.03 -4.65
N PRO A 61 -8.24 -1.21 -5.94
CA PRO A 61 -9.54 -1.68 -6.36
C PRO A 61 -9.82 -3.05 -5.75
N ASP A 62 -11.09 -3.39 -5.60
CA ASP A 62 -11.43 -4.77 -5.30
C ASP A 62 -11.07 -5.66 -6.50
N SER A 63 -10.76 -6.91 -6.23
CA SER A 63 -10.30 -7.93 -7.19
C SER A 63 -11.18 -8.09 -8.44
N SER A 64 -12.40 -7.55 -8.45
CA SER A 64 -13.28 -7.49 -9.62
C SER A 64 -12.84 -6.51 -10.73
N VAL A 65 -11.92 -5.58 -10.48
CA VAL A 65 -11.50 -4.55 -11.46
C VAL A 65 -10.14 -4.84 -12.10
N ALA A 66 -9.38 -5.82 -11.57
CA ALA A 66 -8.05 -6.17 -12.12
C ALA A 66 -8.12 -6.93 -13.47
N ALA A 67 -9.31 -7.18 -14.02
CA ALA A 67 -9.51 -7.93 -15.25
C ALA A 67 -9.35 -7.12 -16.56
N TYR A 68 -9.14 -5.80 -16.51
CA TYR A 68 -9.05 -4.98 -17.73
C TYR A 68 -7.93 -3.94 -17.66
N ILE A 69 -6.69 -4.38 -17.84
CA ILE A 69 -5.68 -3.56 -18.53
C ILE A 69 -4.90 -4.54 -19.42
N TYR A 70 -5.34 -4.66 -20.67
CA TYR A 70 -4.57 -5.22 -21.80
C TYR A 70 -3.79 -4.09 -22.47
#